data_AF-A0A5J5PEW9-F1
#
_entry.id   AF-A0A5J5PEW9-F1
#
_cell.length_a   1.000
_cell.length_b   1.000
_cell.length_c   1.000
_cell.angle_alpha   90.00
_cell.angle_beta   90.00
_cell.angle_gamma   90.00
#
_symmetry.space_group_name_H-M   'P 1'
#
loop_
_entity.id
_entity.type
_entity.pdbx_description
1 polymer ?
#
loop_
_entity_poly.entity_id
_entity_poly.type
_entity_poly.pdbx_seq_one_letter_code
_entity_poly.pdbx_strand_id
1 'polypeptide(L)'
;MNVIEQCSKKLEAGIKQILISVMSGDNQLIKSEIDYHEVIYGIYHCAPQILSGVVPYLTGELLADQLDTRLKAVRLVGSLFALPGANICEAFQPIFLEFLKRLTDRVVDVRMFVFEHVKICLLSDPSRPEAPQIICEFLLIFLLKIYSYLC
;
A
#
# COMPACT_ATOMS: atom_id res chain seq x y z
N MET A 1 -1.89 -4.03 25.84
CA MET A 1 -3.15 -3.26 25.81
C MET A 1 -2.96 -2.11 24.84
N ASN A 2 -3.67 -2.10 23.72
CA ASN A 2 -3.45 -1.12 22.65
C ASN A 2 -4.41 0.07 22.81
N VAL A 3 -3.89 1.20 23.30
CA VAL A 3 -4.69 2.41 23.56
C VAL A 3 -5.27 3.00 22.26
N ILE A 4 -4.53 2.89 21.15
CA ILE A 4 -4.95 3.39 19.84
C ILE A 4 -6.17 2.62 19.34
N GLU A 5 -6.17 1.29 19.49
CA GLU A 5 -7.29 0.43 19.09
C GLU A 5 -8.57 0.78 19.88
N GLN A 6 -8.44 0.94 21.20
CA GLN A 6 -9.57 1.27 22.09
C GLN A 6 -10.15 2.66 21.85
N CYS A 7 -9.32 3.60 21.41
CA CYS A 7 -9.72 4.99 21.13
C CYS A 7 -9.90 5.28 19.64
N SER A 8 -9.85 4.26 18.77
CA SER A 8 -9.80 4.40 17.32
C SER A 8 -10.90 5.32 16.78
N LYS A 9 -12.15 5.14 17.19
CA LYS A 9 -13.29 5.98 16.77
C LYS A 9 -13.14 7.47 17.13
N LYS A 10 -12.49 7.77 18.26
CA LYS A 10 -12.28 9.17 18.71
C LYS A 10 -11.08 9.80 18.01
N LEU A 11 -10.06 9.00 17.72
CA LEU A 11 -8.81 9.44 17.11
C LEU A 11 -8.91 9.55 15.58
N GLU A 12 -9.82 8.79 14.96
CA GLU A 12 -9.93 8.65 13.51
C GLU A 12 -9.99 9.99 12.78
N ALA A 13 -10.91 10.87 13.17
CA ALA A 13 -11.08 12.16 12.50
C ALA A 13 -9.82 13.04 12.58
N GLY A 14 -9.19 13.11 13.76
CA GLY A 14 -7.98 13.92 13.97
C GLY A 14 -6.77 13.37 13.22
N ILE A 15 -6.53 12.05 13.31
CA ILE A 15 -5.44 11.38 12.59
C ILE A 15 -5.63 11.53 11.09
N LYS A 16 -6.84 11.30 10.59
CA LYS A 16 -7.18 11.46 9.17
C LYS A 16 -6.89 12.89 8.69
N GLN A 17 -7.34 13.90 9.43
CA GLN A 17 -7.11 15.30 9.07
C GLN A 17 -5.60 15.62 9.02
N ILE A 18 -4.84 15.20 10.02
CA ILE A 18 -3.38 15.44 10.07
C ILE A 18 -2.69 14.78 8.88
N LEU A 19 -2.96 13.49 8.63
CA LEU A 19 -2.33 12.76 7.53
C LEU A 19 -2.69 13.36 6.18
N ILE A 20 -3.97 13.68 5.94
CA ILE A 20 -4.40 14.32 4.69
C ILE A 20 -3.68 15.65 4.48
N SER A 21 -3.58 16.50 5.50
CA SER A 21 -2.91 17.79 5.37
C SER A 21 -1.41 17.69 5.10
N VAL A 22 -0.74 16.66 5.65
CA VAL A 22 0.69 16.41 5.36
C VAL A 22 0.86 15.86 3.95
N MET A 23 0.00 14.92 3.54
CA MET A 23 0.06 14.28 2.22
C MET A 23 -0.32 15.22 1.07
N SER A 24 -1.21 16.19 1.30
CA SER A 24 -1.62 17.16 0.25
C SER A 24 -0.60 18.27 0.03
N GLY A 25 0.35 18.46 0.95
CA GLY A 25 1.33 19.56 0.88
C GLY A 25 0.75 20.95 1.14
N ASP A 26 -0.55 21.06 1.48
CA ASP A 26 -1.24 22.35 1.70
C ASP A 26 -0.81 23.04 3.01
N ASN A 27 -0.20 22.31 3.94
CA ASN A 27 0.15 22.84 5.25
C ASN A 27 1.57 23.42 5.28
N GLN A 28 1.68 24.74 5.11
CA GLN A 28 2.91 25.50 5.42
C GLN A 28 3.32 25.42 6.90
N LEU A 29 2.38 25.10 7.80
CA LEU A 29 2.56 25.03 9.26
C LEU A 29 3.27 23.76 9.74
N ILE A 30 3.26 22.71 8.93
CA ILE A 30 3.92 21.45 9.23
C ILE A 30 4.98 21.26 8.13
N LYS A 31 6.11 21.97 8.26
CA LYS A 31 7.37 21.54 7.64
C LYS A 31 7.81 20.26 8.36
N SER A 32 7.07 19.17 8.20
CA SER A 32 7.38 17.98 8.97
C SER A 32 8.54 17.24 8.35
N GLU A 33 9.61 17.14 9.13
CA GLU A 33 10.55 16.02 9.12
C GLU A 33 9.89 14.67 9.46
N ILE A 34 8.59 14.67 9.79
CA ILE A 34 7.78 13.49 10.09
C ILE A 34 7.65 12.64 8.82
N ASP A 35 8.21 11.44 8.91
CA ASP A 35 7.95 10.38 7.95
C ASP A 35 6.52 9.85 8.18
N TYR A 36 5.57 10.38 7.42
CA TYR A 36 4.17 9.97 7.51
C TYR A 36 3.96 8.53 7.01
N HIS A 37 4.87 7.97 6.20
CA HIS A 37 4.78 6.57 5.79
C HIS A 37 5.01 5.64 6.99
N GLU A 38 5.97 5.95 7.86
CA GLU A 38 6.19 5.22 9.11
C GLU A 38 4.99 5.35 10.08
N VAL A 39 4.39 6.53 10.16
CA VAL A 39 3.18 6.75 10.97
C VAL A 39 2.02 5.89 10.46
N ILE A 40 1.80 5.85 9.14
CA ILE A 40 0.77 5.00 8.52
C ILE A 40 1.05 3.52 8.81
N TYR A 41 2.29 3.07 8.69
CA TYR A 41 2.66 1.69 9.00
C TYR A 41 2.32 1.30 10.44
N GLY A 42 2.72 2.15 11.41
CA GLY A 42 2.44 1.91 12.83
C GLY A 42 0.94 1.90 13.17
N ILE A 43 0.16 2.77 12.53
CA ILE A 43 -1.30 2.80 12.72
C ILE A 43 -1.95 1.57 12.08
N TYR A 44 -1.53 1.17 10.88
CA TYR A 44 -2.12 0.03 10.17
C TYR A 44 -1.95 -1.27 10.94
N HIS A 45 -0.80 -1.50 11.57
CA HIS A 45 -0.56 -2.66 12.43
C HIS A 45 -1.57 -2.77 13.60
N CYS A 46 -2.11 -1.64 14.07
CA CYS A 46 -2.91 -1.55 15.29
C CYS A 46 -4.40 -1.31 15.04
N ALA A 47 -4.74 -0.49 14.05
CA ALA A 47 -6.08 0.03 13.79
C ALA A 47 -6.23 0.47 12.32
N PRO A 48 -6.18 -0.46 11.35
CA PRO A 48 -6.19 -0.15 9.92
C PRO A 48 -7.44 0.63 9.48
N GLN A 49 -8.57 0.48 10.18
CA GLN A 49 -9.82 1.20 9.91
C GLN A 49 -9.67 2.73 9.95
N ILE A 50 -8.78 3.25 10.80
CA ILE A 50 -8.52 4.70 10.93
C ILE A 50 -7.96 5.29 9.62
N LEU A 51 -7.27 4.47 8.84
CA LEU A 51 -6.55 4.89 7.65
C LEU A 51 -7.40 4.81 6.37
N SER A 52 -8.66 4.38 6.45
CA SER A 52 -9.55 4.32 5.28
C SER A 52 -9.61 5.65 4.51
N GLY A 53 -9.58 6.77 5.23
CA GLY A 53 -9.61 8.12 4.66
C GLY A 53 -8.34 8.54 3.92
N VAL A 54 -7.19 7.88 4.13
CA VAL A 54 -5.92 8.22 3.47
C VAL A 54 -5.64 7.35 2.24
N VAL A 55 -6.41 6.27 2.05
CA VAL A 55 -6.26 5.35 0.91
C VAL A 55 -6.21 6.06 -0.44
N PRO A 56 -7.09 7.04 -0.76
CA PRO A 56 -7.03 7.74 -2.05
C PRO A 56 -5.69 8.48 -2.29
N TYR A 57 -5.08 9.00 -1.23
CA TYR A 57 -3.82 9.72 -1.31
C TYR A 57 -2.65 8.75 -1.56
N LEU A 58 -2.63 7.61 -0.84
CA LEU A 58 -1.66 6.53 -1.09
C LEU A 58 -1.79 5.96 -2.51
N THR A 59 -3.02 5.81 -3.01
CA THR A 59 -3.25 5.45 -4.42
C THR A 59 -2.67 6.50 -5.35
N GLY A 60 -2.87 7.80 -5.07
CA GLY A 60 -2.25 8.88 -5.82
C GLY A 60 -0.72 8.78 -5.86
N GLU A 61 -0.08 8.45 -4.74
CA GLU A 61 1.37 8.26 -4.68
C GLU A 61 1.85 7.02 -5.47
N LEU A 62 1.10 5.91 -5.46
CA LEU A 62 1.40 4.74 -6.30
C LEU A 62 1.31 5.04 -7.81
N LEU A 63 0.45 5.99 -8.19
CA LEU A 63 0.24 6.43 -9.57
C LEU A 63 1.12 7.63 -9.97
N ALA A 64 1.94 8.16 -9.06
CA ALA A 64 2.68 9.39 -9.28
C ALA A 64 3.71 9.29 -10.42
N ASP A 65 3.90 10.40 -11.14
CA ASP A 65 4.93 10.45 -12.17
C ASP A 65 6.36 10.38 -11.58
N GLN A 66 6.55 10.99 -10.42
CA GLN A 66 7.83 11.02 -9.72
C GLN A 66 8.21 9.63 -9.22
N LEU A 67 9.40 9.16 -9.61
CA LEU A 67 9.89 7.83 -9.24
C LEU A 67 10.01 7.66 -7.72
N ASP A 68 10.59 8.64 -7.03
CA ASP A 68 10.81 8.56 -5.59
C ASP A 68 9.49 8.44 -4.82
N THR A 69 8.47 9.20 -5.22
CA THR A 69 7.11 9.11 -4.66
C THR A 69 6.53 7.71 -4.84
N ARG A 70 6.59 7.14 -6.06
CA ARG A 70 6.11 5.77 -6.30
C ARG A 70 6.89 4.73 -5.50
N LEU A 71 8.21 4.85 -5.42
CA LEU A 71 9.04 3.89 -4.69
C LEU A 71 8.70 3.87 -3.20
N LYS A 72 8.52 5.05 -2.59
CA LYS A 72 8.10 5.15 -1.19
C LYS A 72 6.71 4.54 -0.97
N ALA A 73 5.75 4.85 -1.84
CA ALA A 73 4.40 4.31 -1.77
C ALA A 73 4.38 2.78 -1.93
N VAL A 74 5.12 2.22 -2.90
CA VAL A 74 5.22 0.77 -3.11
C VAL A 74 5.85 0.08 -1.90
N ARG A 75 6.89 0.66 -1.30
CA ARG A 75 7.49 0.11 -0.08
C ARG A 75 6.52 0.09 1.09
N LEU A 76 5.84 1.20 1.35
CA LEU A 76 4.85 1.27 2.42
C LEU A 76 3.72 0.27 2.17
N VAL A 77 3.03 0.39 1.04
CA VAL A 77 1.83 -0.41 0.72
C VAL A 77 2.16 -1.89 0.68
N GLY A 78 3.30 -2.27 0.10
CA GLY A 78 3.79 -3.65 0.14
C GLY A 78 4.03 -4.14 1.57
N SER A 79 4.63 -3.29 2.42
CA SER A 79 4.86 -3.63 3.83
C SER A 79 3.57 -3.81 4.62
N LEU A 80 2.52 -3.01 4.34
CA LEU A 80 1.20 -3.17 4.97
C LEU A 80 0.61 -4.55 4.69
N PHE A 81 0.68 -5.01 3.44
CA PHE A 81 0.05 -6.27 3.02
C PHE A 81 0.89 -7.51 3.29
N ALA A 82 2.19 -7.33 3.49
CA ALA A 82 3.11 -8.37 3.93
C ALA A 82 3.05 -8.64 5.45
N LEU A 83 2.29 -7.85 6.22
CA LEU A 83 2.11 -8.08 7.65
C LEU A 83 1.47 -9.45 7.92
N PRO A 84 2.08 -10.30 8.78
CA PRO A 84 1.51 -11.60 9.13
C PRO A 84 0.14 -11.46 9.81
N GLY A 85 -0.82 -12.29 9.42
CA GLY A 85 -2.16 -12.31 10.02
C GLY A 85 -3.05 -11.11 9.68
N ALA A 86 -2.58 -10.18 8.83
CA ALA A 86 -3.38 -9.07 8.35
C ALA A 86 -4.24 -9.50 7.16
N ASN A 87 -5.55 -9.65 7.39
CA ASN A 87 -6.52 -9.68 6.29
C ASN A 87 -6.65 -8.28 5.71
N ILE A 88 -6.63 -8.14 4.38
CA ILE A 88 -6.79 -6.83 3.75
C ILE A 88 -8.25 -6.41 3.91
N CYS A 89 -8.51 -5.44 4.78
CA CYS A 89 -9.84 -4.88 4.97
C CYS A 89 -10.40 -4.34 3.64
N GLU A 90 -11.73 -4.35 3.50
CA GLU A 90 -12.42 -3.94 2.26
C GLU A 90 -11.99 -2.55 1.75
N ALA A 91 -11.79 -1.59 2.65
CA ALA A 91 -11.32 -0.25 2.32
C ALA A 91 -9.93 -0.22 1.63
N PHE A 92 -9.10 -1.24 1.85
CA PHE A 92 -7.76 -1.38 1.27
C PHE A 92 -7.72 -2.27 0.03
N GLN A 93 -8.79 -2.98 -0.30
CA GLN A 93 -8.85 -3.84 -1.49
C GLN A 93 -8.55 -3.07 -2.80
N PRO A 94 -9.10 -1.85 -3.03
CA PRO A 94 -8.81 -1.12 -4.27
C PRO A 94 -7.33 -0.76 -4.42
N ILE A 95 -6.69 -0.29 -3.34
CA ILE A 95 -5.26 0.07 -3.38
C ILE A 95 -4.36 -1.17 -3.48
N PHE A 96 -4.78 -2.32 -2.93
CA PHE A 96 -4.08 -3.58 -3.14
C PHE A 96 -4.02 -3.97 -4.63
N LEU A 97 -5.13 -3.82 -5.36
CA LEU A 97 -5.14 -4.07 -6.80
C LEU A 97 -4.25 -3.10 -7.57
N GLU A 98 -4.25 -1.80 -7.22
CA GLU A 98 -3.34 -0.84 -7.85
C GLU A 98 -1.86 -1.12 -7.56
N PHE A 99 -1.57 -1.61 -6.35
CA PHE A 99 -0.25 -2.09 -5.97
C PHE A 99 0.18 -3.29 -6.83
N LEU A 100 -0.69 -4.29 -7.03
CA LEU A 100 -0.37 -5.44 -7.89
C LEU A 100 -0.11 -5.02 -9.34
N LYS A 101 -0.88 -4.07 -9.89
CA LYS A 101 -0.64 -3.52 -11.24
C LYS A 101 0.76 -2.91 -11.39
N ARG A 102 1.41 -2.48 -10.30
CA ARG A 102 2.81 -1.98 -10.33
C ARG A 102 3.83 -3.07 -10.67
N LEU A 103 3.46 -4.35 -10.73
CA LEU A 103 4.29 -5.39 -11.35
C LEU A 103 4.57 -5.11 -12.84
N THR A 104 3.81 -4.22 -13.49
CA THR A 104 4.05 -3.72 -14.85
C THR A 104 4.62 -2.29 -14.90
N ASP A 105 5.09 -1.74 -13.77
CA ASP A 105 5.65 -0.38 -13.75
C ASP A 105 6.80 -0.22 -14.75
N ARG A 106 6.90 0.98 -15.33
CA ARG A 106 7.96 1.34 -16.29
C ARG A 106 9.36 1.16 -15.73
N VAL A 107 9.57 1.34 -14.42
CA VAL A 107 10.87 1.21 -13.76
C VAL A 107 11.04 -0.17 -13.11
N VAL A 108 12.19 -0.80 -13.38
CA VAL A 108 12.53 -2.16 -12.87
C VAL A 108 12.47 -2.23 -11.36
N ASP A 109 13.05 -1.26 -10.66
CA ASP A 109 13.14 -1.27 -9.19
C ASP A 109 11.76 -1.27 -8.54
N VAL A 110 10.81 -0.51 -9.10
CA VAL A 110 9.42 -0.52 -8.63
C VAL A 110 8.83 -1.93 -8.74
N ARG A 111 9.00 -2.58 -9.90
CA ARG A 111 8.52 -3.96 -10.12
C ARG A 111 9.16 -4.94 -9.14
N MET A 112 10.46 -4.80 -8.87
CA MET A 112 11.18 -5.66 -7.93
C MET A 112 10.68 -5.48 -6.50
N PHE A 113 10.40 -4.25 -6.05
CA PHE A 113 9.81 -4.04 -4.72
C PHE A 113 8.43 -4.68 -4.60
N VAL A 114 7.58 -4.56 -5.61
CA VAL A 114 6.25 -5.21 -5.60
C VAL A 114 6.42 -6.73 -5.53
N PHE A 115 7.31 -7.29 -6.37
CA PHE A 115 7.59 -8.71 -6.42
C PHE A 115 8.03 -9.27 -5.05
N GLU A 116 8.98 -8.62 -4.39
CA GLU A 116 9.48 -9.10 -3.10
C GLU A 116 8.39 -9.10 -2.01
N HIS A 117 7.56 -8.06 -1.93
CA HIS A 117 6.47 -8.02 -0.94
C HIS A 117 5.41 -9.08 -1.24
N VAL A 118 5.01 -9.25 -2.50
CA VAL A 118 4.02 -10.25 -2.88
C VAL A 118 4.53 -11.68 -2.63
N LYS A 119 5.82 -11.92 -2.85
CA LYS A 119 6.48 -13.17 -2.46
C LYS A 119 6.40 -13.39 -0.95
N ILE A 120 6.68 -12.38 -0.13
CA ILE A 120 6.53 -12.47 1.33
C ILE A 120 5.09 -12.81 1.71
N CYS A 121 4.09 -12.16 1.07
CA CYS A 121 2.67 -12.44 1.29
C CYS A 121 2.33 -13.92 1.07
N LEU A 122 2.73 -14.47 -0.08
CA LEU A 122 2.43 -15.86 -0.44
C LEU A 122 3.19 -16.89 0.41
N LEU A 123 4.45 -16.59 0.77
CA LEU A 123 5.25 -17.48 1.61
C LEU A 123 4.77 -17.51 3.06
N SER A 124 4.23 -16.39 3.56
CA SER A 124 3.74 -16.29 4.93
C SER A 124 2.37 -16.94 5.12
N ASP A 125 1.47 -16.78 4.14
CA ASP A 125 0.17 -17.46 4.10
C ASP A 125 -0.26 -17.75 2.66
N PRO A 126 0.00 -18.97 2.15
CA PRO A 126 -0.42 -19.37 0.81
C PRO A 126 -1.95 -19.48 0.65
N SER A 127 -2.69 -19.58 1.76
CA SER A 127 -4.14 -19.79 1.79
C SER A 127 -4.93 -18.49 1.97
N ARG A 128 -4.24 -17.35 2.05
CA ARG A 128 -4.87 -16.05 2.26
C ARG A 128 -5.91 -15.74 1.16
N PRO A 129 -6.99 -15.01 1.49
CA PRO A 129 -8.05 -14.68 0.54
C PRO A 129 -7.56 -13.98 -0.74
N GLU A 130 -6.43 -13.28 -0.66
CA GLU A 130 -5.87 -12.51 -1.77
C GLU A 130 -4.89 -13.30 -2.65
N ALA A 131 -4.55 -14.55 -2.29
CA ALA A 131 -3.62 -15.38 -3.05
C ALA A 131 -4.07 -15.62 -4.50
N PRO A 132 -5.36 -15.89 -4.81
CA PRO A 132 -5.81 -16.04 -6.19
C PRO A 132 -5.56 -14.78 -7.04
N GLN A 133 -5.81 -13.59 -6.50
CA GLN A 133 -5.61 -12.31 -7.19
C GLN A 133 -4.13 -12.07 -7.47
N ILE A 134 -3.27 -12.34 -6.48
CA ILE A 134 -1.82 -12.29 -6.62
C ILE A 134 -1.35 -13.19 -7.78
N ILE A 135 -1.76 -14.47 -7.75
CA ILE A 135 -1.33 -15.46 -8.74
C ILE A 135 -1.85 -15.09 -10.13
N CYS A 136 -3.10 -14.62 -10.22
CA CYS A 136 -3.71 -14.17 -11.47
C CYS A 136 -2.93 -13.03 -12.11
N GLU A 137 -2.55 -12.00 -11.34
CA GLU A 137 -1.78 -10.86 -11.86
C GLU A 137 -0.42 -11.31 -12.42
N PHE A 138 0.27 -12.23 -11.73
CA PHE A 138 1.52 -12.81 -12.23
C PHE A 138 1.35 -13.54 -13.56
N LEU A 139 0.32 -14.38 -13.67
CA LEU A 139 0.03 -15.13 -14.89
C LEU A 139 -0.32 -14.18 -16.04
N LEU A 140 -1.12 -13.14 -15.79
CA LEU A 140 -1.44 -12.13 -16.80
C LEU A 140 -0.18 -11.46 -17.35
N ILE A 141 0.75 -11.07 -16.49
CA ILE A 141 2.01 -10.43 -16.92
C ILE A 141 2.88 -11.39 -17.72
N PHE A 142 2.94 -12.66 -17.31
CA PHE A 142 3.69 -13.68 -18.03
C PHE A 142 3.10 -13.91 -19.44
N LEU A 143 1.78 -14.03 -19.54
CA LEU A 143 1.07 -14.20 -20.81
C LEU A 143 1.21 -12.99 -21.72
N LEU A 144 1.10 -11.76 -21.18
CA LEU A 144 1.28 -10.53 -21.96
C LEU A 144 2.71 -10.43 -22.52
N LYS A 145 3.73 -10.78 -21.73
CA LYS A 145 5.11 -10.82 -22.22
C LYS A 145 5.29 -11.84 -23.33
N ILE A 146 4.79 -13.07 -23.14
CA ILE A 146 4.85 -14.11 -24.18
C ILE A 146 4.17 -13.64 -25.46
N TYR A 147 2.99 -13.04 -25.36
CA TYR A 147 2.27 -12.50 -26.52
C TYR A 147 3.07 -11.42 -27.24
N SER A 148 3.70 -10.49 -26.52
CA SER A 148 4.58 -9.46 -27.11
C SER A 148 5.84 -10.00 -27.78
N TYR A 149 6.28 -11.23 -27.46
CA TYR A 149 7.38 -11.88 -28.18
C TYR A 149 6.90 -12.64 -29.44
N LEU A 150 5.61 -12.97 -29.52
CA LEU A 150 5.02 -13.79 -30.58
C LEU A 150 4.34 -12.97 -31.70
N CYS A 151 4.08 -11.67 -31.48
CA CYS A 151 3.47 -10.75 -32.44
C CYS A 151 4.43 -9.59 -32.76
#